data_AF-A0A812UY77-F1
#
_entry.id   AF-A0A812UY77-F1
#
_cell.length_a   1.000
_cell.length_b   1.000
_cell.length_c   1.000
_cell.angle_alpha   90.00
_cell.angle_beta   90.00
_cell.angle_gamma   90.00
#
_symmetry.space_group_name_H-M   'P 1'
#
loop_
_entity.id
_entity.type
_entity.pdbx_description
1 polymer ?
#
loop_
_entity_poly.entity_id
_entity_poly.type
_entity_poly.pdbx_seq_one_letter_code
_entity_poly.pdbx_strand_id
1 'polypeptide(L)'
;MEDTVQQVAVWMTELDVLHEGILRFVHAHKALRRFGHALRGRVQDKAALYARSTQCRDKENIDEFWSHSWQQAAWRKVLCLLFLKNGIAAAGIGSLLSLLGFLLSFMQVLPSSFGFGGNVSFWSTAFGVVGYLAALVKWPHSDKVFLDVCCIHQGDSHMKAEGILSMGGILRRSNRLLVLWDVTYAERLWCVFELAAFMRASSGSCNVVVRPTLLGTCALSIFCAVLIMVMILAVMISHNREGPEYLAVIGPLLLLILFPAAATFRAYFQSVETLSEQLKEFRVNKTKCHCCSVNHVDKSGNAIPFCDSTLTGQACGCQGSVLHRVIFL
;
A
#
# COMPACT_ATOMS: atom_id res chain seq x y z
N MET A 1 15.68 -13.38 -33.53
CA MET A 1 14.62 -13.26 -32.50
C MET A 1 15.19 -13.51 -31.11
N GLU A 2 15.99 -14.55 -30.93
CA GLU A 2 16.73 -14.83 -29.67
C GLU A 2 17.74 -13.71 -29.31
N ASP A 3 18.47 -13.17 -30.28
CA ASP A 3 19.39 -12.03 -30.09
C ASP A 3 18.72 -10.77 -29.54
N THR A 4 17.48 -10.49 -29.98
CA THR A 4 16.73 -9.30 -29.54
C THR A 4 16.28 -9.43 -28.09
N VAL A 5 15.84 -10.62 -27.68
CA VAL A 5 15.46 -10.88 -26.27
C VAL A 5 16.68 -10.78 -25.36
N GLN A 6 17.82 -11.31 -25.81
CA GLN A 6 19.08 -11.23 -25.07
C GLN A 6 19.56 -9.78 -24.91
N GLN A 7 19.48 -8.96 -25.97
CA GLN A 7 19.83 -7.53 -25.91
C GLN A 7 18.94 -6.77 -24.93
N VAL A 8 17.63 -7.04 -24.94
CA VAL A 8 16.68 -6.41 -23.99
C VAL A 8 16.97 -6.86 -22.56
N ALA A 9 17.26 -8.14 -22.34
CA ALA A 9 17.62 -8.66 -21.04
C ALA A 9 18.90 -7.98 -20.49
N VAL A 10 19.93 -7.84 -21.33
CA VAL A 10 21.16 -7.11 -20.98
C VAL A 10 20.85 -5.67 -20.60
N TRP A 11 20.06 -4.94 -21.41
CA TRP A 11 19.64 -3.57 -21.11
C TRP A 11 18.94 -3.45 -19.76
N MET A 12 18.01 -4.36 -19.45
CA MET A 12 17.33 -4.38 -18.15
C MET A 12 18.30 -4.61 -16.98
N THR A 13 19.46 -5.24 -17.20
CA THR A 13 20.49 -5.40 -16.17
C THR A 13 21.42 -4.21 -16.00
N GLU A 14 21.49 -3.31 -16.99
CA GLU A 14 22.24 -2.06 -16.89
C GLU A 14 21.54 -1.05 -15.97
N LEU A 15 20.24 -1.24 -15.74
CA LEU A 15 19.42 -0.45 -14.82
C LEU A 15 19.50 1.05 -15.17
N ASP A 16 19.39 1.34 -16.47
CA ASP A 16 19.35 2.70 -17.00
C ASP A 16 17.96 3.05 -17.57
N VAL A 17 17.72 4.34 -17.79
CA VAL A 17 16.49 4.86 -18.39
C VAL A 17 16.75 5.13 -19.87
N LEU A 18 15.82 4.74 -20.77
CA LEU A 18 15.99 4.97 -22.21
C LEU A 18 16.16 6.47 -22.55
N HIS A 19 15.39 7.32 -21.89
CA HIS A 19 15.54 8.76 -21.93
C HIS A 19 14.88 9.40 -20.70
N GLU A 20 15.40 10.55 -20.24
CA GLU A 20 14.90 11.26 -19.04
C GLU A 20 13.40 11.59 -19.11
N GLY A 21 12.84 11.73 -20.31
CA GLY A 21 11.40 11.92 -20.54
C GLY A 21 10.46 10.83 -20.04
N ILE A 22 10.96 9.60 -19.83
CA ILE A 22 10.17 8.46 -19.32
C ILE A 22 10.00 8.51 -17.81
N LEU A 23 10.92 9.17 -17.09
CA LEU A 23 10.91 9.18 -15.64
C LEU A 23 9.73 10.04 -15.14
N ARG A 24 8.74 9.40 -14.52
CA ARG A 24 7.50 10.05 -14.06
C ARG A 24 7.13 9.59 -12.67
N PHE A 25 6.51 10.47 -11.90
CA PHE A 25 5.97 10.17 -10.59
C PHE A 25 4.54 10.67 -10.46
N VAL A 26 3.80 10.15 -9.49
CA VAL A 26 2.52 10.68 -9.05
C VAL A 26 2.63 11.00 -7.56
N HIS A 27 2.06 12.11 -7.11
CA HIS A 27 2.03 12.36 -5.66
C HIS A 27 1.14 11.33 -4.95
N ALA A 28 1.57 10.85 -3.79
CA ALA A 28 0.86 9.83 -3.02
C ALA A 28 -0.65 10.14 -2.83
N HIS A 29 -1.00 11.39 -2.49
CA HIS A 29 -2.40 11.80 -2.34
C HIS A 29 -3.21 11.73 -3.65
N LYS A 30 -2.57 11.97 -4.82
CA LYS A 30 -3.23 11.82 -6.14
C LYS A 30 -3.42 10.35 -6.49
N ALA A 31 -2.46 9.49 -6.15
CA ALA A 31 -2.56 8.04 -6.33
C ALA A 31 -3.69 7.43 -5.48
N LEU A 32 -3.84 7.93 -4.24
CA LEU A 32 -4.87 7.48 -3.29
C LEU A 32 -6.23 8.19 -3.46
N ARG A 33 -6.34 9.15 -4.38
CA ARG A 33 -7.59 9.89 -4.64
C ARG A 33 -8.73 8.93 -5.00
N ARG A 34 -9.94 9.26 -4.51
CA ARG A 34 -11.16 8.43 -4.65
C ARG A 34 -10.93 6.99 -4.14
N PHE A 35 -10.35 6.87 -2.94
CA PHE A 35 -10.06 5.59 -2.29
C PHE A 35 -9.22 4.65 -3.18
N GLY A 36 -8.12 5.20 -3.71
CA GLY A 36 -7.15 4.50 -4.54
C GLY A 36 -7.75 3.96 -5.84
N HIS A 37 -8.54 4.77 -6.54
CA HIS A 37 -9.16 4.39 -7.81
C HIS A 37 -8.16 3.78 -8.81
N ALA A 38 -6.93 4.29 -8.84
CA ALA A 38 -5.85 3.76 -9.68
C ALA A 38 -5.52 2.28 -9.39
N LEU A 39 -5.54 1.88 -8.11
CA LEU A 39 -5.18 0.53 -7.66
C LEU A 39 -6.30 -0.51 -7.87
N ARG A 40 -7.50 -0.10 -8.31
CA ARG A 40 -8.67 -0.99 -8.45
C ARG A 40 -8.70 -1.79 -9.77
N GLY A 41 -7.76 -1.55 -10.68
CA GLY A 41 -7.56 -2.35 -11.90
C GLY A 41 -8.66 -2.27 -12.98
N ARG A 42 -9.82 -1.66 -12.69
CA ARG A 42 -10.98 -1.53 -13.62
C ARG A 42 -11.11 -0.15 -14.23
N VAL A 43 -10.02 0.58 -14.38
CA VAL A 43 -10.08 1.95 -14.92
C VAL A 43 -10.15 1.88 -16.45
N GLN A 44 -11.27 2.32 -17.01
CA GLN A 44 -11.49 2.39 -18.45
C GLN A 44 -10.59 3.45 -19.10
N ASP A 45 -10.52 4.64 -18.50
CA ASP A 45 -9.70 5.74 -18.99
C ASP A 45 -8.29 5.70 -18.38
N LYS A 46 -7.42 4.92 -19.03
CA LYS A 46 -6.02 4.78 -18.66
C LYS A 46 -5.20 6.04 -18.95
N ALA A 47 -5.59 6.82 -19.97
CA ALA A 47 -4.91 8.07 -20.31
C ALA A 47 -5.10 9.11 -19.20
N ALA A 48 -6.30 9.18 -18.60
CA ALA A 48 -6.55 10.05 -17.45
C ALA A 48 -5.78 9.64 -16.19
N LEU A 49 -5.36 8.38 -16.05
CA LEU A 49 -4.44 7.99 -14.96
C LEU A 49 -3.02 8.48 -15.26
N TYR A 50 -2.56 8.30 -16.50
CA TYR A 50 -1.25 8.77 -16.93
C TYR A 50 -1.11 10.30 -16.79
N ALA A 51 -2.15 11.05 -17.15
CA ALA A 51 -2.19 12.51 -17.00
C ALA A 51 -2.08 13.02 -15.56
N ARG A 52 -2.25 12.15 -14.54
CA ARG A 52 -2.04 12.52 -13.13
C ARG A 52 -0.58 12.50 -12.72
N SER A 53 0.25 11.78 -13.47
CA SER A 53 1.69 11.74 -13.24
C SER A 53 2.37 12.99 -13.80
N THR A 54 3.47 13.36 -13.17
CA THR A 54 4.34 14.47 -13.56
C THR A 54 5.67 13.88 -14.01
N GLN A 55 6.26 14.44 -15.05
CA GLN A 55 7.62 14.10 -15.47
C GLN A 55 8.62 14.60 -14.43
N CYS A 56 9.59 13.77 -14.09
CA CYS A 56 10.73 14.17 -13.28
C CYS A 56 11.57 15.21 -14.03
N ARG A 57 12.14 16.15 -13.29
CA ARG A 57 13.20 17.02 -13.78
C ARG A 57 14.52 16.26 -13.86
N ASP A 58 15.47 16.79 -14.62
CA ASP A 58 16.81 16.22 -14.72
C ASP A 58 17.41 15.96 -13.33
N LYS A 59 17.86 14.72 -13.11
CA LYS A 59 18.43 14.25 -11.83
C LYS A 59 17.49 14.31 -10.63
N GLU A 60 16.19 14.47 -10.82
CA GLU A 60 15.19 14.34 -9.74
C GLU A 60 14.95 12.86 -9.38
N ASN A 61 15.09 12.53 -8.09
CA ASN A 61 14.81 11.18 -7.58
C ASN A 61 13.31 11.03 -7.24
N ILE A 62 12.85 9.78 -7.28
CA ILE A 62 11.52 9.39 -6.80
C ILE A 62 11.62 9.01 -5.32
N ASP A 63 10.70 9.48 -4.48
CA ASP A 63 10.76 9.23 -3.04
C ASP A 63 10.43 7.78 -2.69
N GLU A 64 9.55 7.14 -3.45
CA GLU A 64 9.14 5.76 -3.22
C GLU A 64 8.64 5.05 -4.48
N PHE A 65 9.06 3.80 -4.65
CA PHE A 65 8.48 2.90 -5.63
C PHE A 65 7.46 1.98 -4.95
N TRP A 66 6.22 1.92 -5.44
CA TRP A 66 5.19 1.03 -4.90
C TRP A 66 5.11 -0.27 -5.69
N SER A 67 5.72 -1.33 -5.16
CA SER A 67 5.58 -2.68 -5.71
C SER A 67 4.42 -3.42 -5.04
N HIS A 68 3.57 -4.04 -5.87
CA HIS A 68 2.39 -4.76 -5.40
C HIS A 68 1.90 -5.81 -6.42
N SER A 69 1.26 -6.87 -5.94
CA SER A 69 0.55 -7.81 -6.82
C SER A 69 -0.80 -7.23 -7.24
N TRP A 70 -1.27 -7.50 -8.47
CA TRP A 70 -2.59 -7.08 -8.92
C TRP A 70 -3.73 -8.06 -8.54
N GLN A 71 -3.42 -9.25 -8.02
CA GLN A 71 -4.42 -10.30 -7.76
C GLN A 71 -5.26 -10.04 -6.51
N GLN A 72 -4.66 -9.52 -5.44
CA GLN A 72 -5.40 -9.30 -4.19
C GLN A 72 -6.29 -8.05 -4.26
N ALA A 73 -7.39 -8.07 -3.52
CA ALA A 73 -8.36 -6.99 -3.45
C ALA A 73 -7.71 -5.63 -3.13
N ALA A 74 -7.93 -4.66 -4.02
CA ALA A 74 -7.31 -3.34 -3.98
C ALA A 74 -7.55 -2.58 -2.67
N TRP A 75 -8.72 -2.76 -2.06
CA TRP A 75 -9.10 -2.04 -0.84
C TRP A 75 -8.14 -2.29 0.33
N ARG A 76 -7.54 -3.49 0.44
CA ARG A 76 -6.55 -3.79 1.49
C ARG A 76 -5.28 -2.97 1.32
N LYS A 77 -4.77 -2.88 0.08
CA LYS A 77 -3.62 -2.06 -0.28
C LYS A 77 -3.91 -0.57 -0.03
N VAL A 78 -5.09 -0.11 -0.43
CA VAL A 78 -5.52 1.27 -0.22
C VAL A 78 -5.58 1.60 1.27
N LEU A 79 -6.21 0.76 2.10
CA LEU A 79 -6.24 0.98 3.56
C LEU A 79 -4.83 0.99 4.16
N CYS A 80 -3.97 0.05 3.75
CA CYS A 80 -2.58 -0.01 4.20
C CYS A 80 -1.83 1.29 3.84
N LEU A 81 -1.95 1.75 2.60
CA LEU A 81 -1.31 2.99 2.13
C LEU A 81 -1.87 4.24 2.82
N LEU A 82 -3.19 4.34 3.02
CA LEU A 82 -3.80 5.45 3.78
C LEU A 82 -3.26 5.49 5.20
N PHE A 83 -3.17 4.33 5.86
CA PHE A 83 -2.61 4.25 7.20
C PHE A 83 -1.12 4.64 7.24
N LEU A 84 -0.31 4.10 6.32
CA LEU A 84 1.14 4.37 6.27
C LEU A 84 1.47 5.83 5.93
N LYS A 85 0.70 6.45 5.03
CA LYS A 85 0.99 7.83 4.56
C LYS A 85 0.30 8.89 5.40
N ASN A 86 -0.95 8.67 5.77
CA ASN A 86 -1.78 9.70 6.39
C ASN A 86 -2.02 9.46 7.87
N GLY A 87 -1.63 8.29 8.43
CA GLY A 87 -1.98 7.89 9.80
C GLY A 87 -1.48 8.83 10.89
N ILE A 88 -0.22 9.28 10.82
CA ILE A 88 0.36 10.21 11.82
C ILE A 88 -0.34 11.56 11.75
N ALA A 89 -0.50 12.12 10.55
CA ALA A 89 -1.21 13.39 10.38
C ALA A 89 -2.67 13.29 10.82
N ALA A 90 -3.34 12.17 10.50
CA ALA A 90 -4.71 11.91 10.94
C ALA A 90 -4.82 11.84 12.46
N ALA A 91 -3.88 11.18 13.15
CA ALA A 91 -3.83 11.14 14.60
C ALA A 91 -3.62 12.53 15.20
N GLY A 92 -2.72 13.34 14.63
CA GLY A 92 -2.48 14.72 15.07
C GLY A 92 -3.72 15.62 14.91
N ILE A 93 -4.32 15.64 13.72
CA ILE A 93 -5.53 16.44 13.42
C ILE A 93 -6.73 15.96 14.24
N GLY A 94 -6.93 14.64 14.36
CA GLY A 94 -7.97 14.07 15.20
C GLY A 94 -7.80 14.47 16.67
N SER A 95 -6.58 14.43 17.21
CA SER A 95 -6.30 14.82 18.60
C SER A 95 -6.55 16.32 18.82
N LEU A 96 -6.13 17.17 17.89
CA LEU A 96 -6.37 18.62 17.97
C LEU A 96 -7.87 18.96 17.91
N LEU A 97 -8.61 18.33 17.01
CA LEU A 97 -10.06 18.55 16.89
C LEU A 97 -10.82 17.95 18.07
N SER A 98 -10.34 16.85 18.64
CA SER A 98 -10.87 16.31 19.89
C SER A 98 -10.69 17.28 21.06
N LEU A 99 -9.51 17.89 21.19
CA LEU A 99 -9.24 18.93 22.19
C LEU A 99 -10.13 20.17 21.97
N LEU A 100 -10.30 20.60 20.72
CA LEU A 100 -11.21 21.70 20.38
C LEU A 100 -12.66 21.37 20.79
N GLY A 101 -13.14 20.18 20.46
CA GLY A 101 -14.48 19.72 20.86
C GLY A 101 -14.64 19.65 22.39
N PHE A 102 -13.59 19.29 23.13
CA PHE A 102 -13.58 19.35 24.59
C PHE A 102 -13.67 20.79 25.10
N LEU A 103 -12.83 21.71 24.61
CA LEU A 103 -12.80 23.10 25.06
C LEU A 103 -14.11 23.84 24.76
N LEU A 104 -14.73 23.61 23.59
CA LEU A 104 -16.01 24.22 23.24
C LEU A 104 -17.15 23.75 24.15
N SER A 105 -17.16 22.46 24.53
CA SER A 105 -18.09 21.95 25.54
C SER A 105 -17.82 22.51 26.93
N PHE A 106 -16.55 22.63 27.31
CA PHE A 106 -16.14 23.16 28.62
C PHE A 106 -16.54 24.62 28.79
N MET A 107 -16.35 25.44 27.75
CA MET A 107 -16.76 26.85 27.70
C MET A 107 -18.28 27.03 27.53
N GLN A 108 -19.06 25.94 27.55
CA GLN A 108 -20.52 25.94 27.37
C GLN A 108 -21.00 26.57 26.05
N VAL A 109 -20.12 26.66 25.04
CA VAL A 109 -20.49 27.07 23.67
C VAL A 109 -21.26 25.94 23.00
N LEU A 110 -20.85 24.69 23.26
CA LEU A 110 -21.57 23.49 22.87
C LEU A 110 -22.25 22.86 24.09
N PRO A 111 -23.42 22.21 23.92
CA PRO A 111 -24.04 21.44 24.99
C PRO A 111 -23.09 20.36 25.50
N SER A 112 -22.94 20.26 26.81
CA SER A 112 -22.06 19.28 27.45
C SER A 112 -22.48 17.83 27.17
N SER A 113 -23.77 17.56 26.95
CA SER A 113 -24.29 16.24 26.56
C SER A 113 -25.61 16.32 25.77
N PHE A 114 -25.83 15.36 24.86
CA PHE A 114 -27.15 15.08 24.25
C PHE A 114 -27.88 14.01 25.07
N GLY A 115 -28.30 14.33 26.30
CA GLY A 115 -29.13 13.42 27.11
C GLY A 115 -28.43 12.19 27.68
N PHE A 116 -27.13 11.99 27.39
CA PHE A 116 -26.28 11.04 28.12
C PHE A 116 -25.77 11.75 29.37
N GLY A 117 -26.42 11.54 30.51
CA GLY A 117 -26.12 12.26 31.76
C GLY A 117 -24.70 12.00 32.29
N GLY A 118 -23.70 12.78 31.91
CA GLY A 118 -22.35 12.66 32.45
C GLY A 118 -21.39 13.72 31.93
N ASN A 119 -20.25 13.91 32.60
CA ASN A 119 -19.21 14.89 32.26
C ASN A 119 -18.35 14.50 31.03
N VAL A 120 -18.76 13.51 30.24
CA VAL A 120 -18.00 13.04 29.08
C VAL A 120 -18.41 13.85 27.85
N SER A 121 -17.51 14.68 27.32
CA SER A 121 -17.78 15.53 26.15
C SER A 121 -17.93 14.68 24.87
N PHE A 122 -19.19 14.42 24.48
CA PHE A 122 -19.53 13.77 23.20
C PHE A 122 -18.85 14.45 22.00
N TRP A 123 -18.78 15.79 22.03
CA TRP A 123 -18.19 16.60 20.97
C TRP A 123 -16.70 16.38 20.79
N SER A 124 -15.97 16.06 21.87
CA SER A 124 -14.55 15.71 21.80
C SER A 124 -14.36 14.45 20.94
N THR A 125 -15.12 13.38 21.21
CA THR A 125 -15.07 12.15 20.40
C THR A 125 -15.54 12.41 18.96
N ALA A 126 -16.65 13.13 18.77
CA ALA A 126 -17.20 13.38 17.44
C ALA A 126 -16.23 14.17 16.55
N PHE A 127 -15.68 15.27 17.07
CA PHE A 127 -14.73 16.10 16.33
C PHE A 127 -13.42 15.35 16.07
N GLY A 128 -12.95 14.59 17.06
CA GLY A 128 -11.76 13.76 16.89
C GLY A 128 -11.91 12.70 15.81
N VAL A 129 -13.03 11.97 15.79
CA VAL A 129 -13.32 10.93 14.78
C VAL A 129 -13.47 11.55 13.39
N VAL A 130 -14.26 12.60 13.25
CA VAL A 130 -14.46 13.28 11.96
C VAL A 130 -13.14 13.85 11.44
N GLY A 131 -12.38 14.50 12.33
CA GLY A 131 -11.05 15.03 12.05
C GLY A 131 -10.08 13.95 11.58
N TYR A 132 -9.99 12.86 12.33
CA TYR A 132 -9.14 11.71 12.00
C TYR A 132 -9.50 11.12 10.64
N LEU A 133 -10.78 10.79 10.39
CA LEU A 133 -11.21 10.17 9.13
C LEU A 133 -11.03 11.12 7.93
N ALA A 134 -11.34 12.41 8.11
CA ALA A 134 -11.15 13.41 7.06
C ALA A 134 -9.67 13.56 6.69
N ALA A 135 -8.79 13.67 7.69
CA ALA A 135 -7.35 13.74 7.47
C ALA A 135 -6.82 12.43 6.87
N LEU A 136 -7.24 11.26 7.37
CA LEU A 136 -6.80 9.97 6.85
C LEU A 136 -7.08 9.84 5.34
N VAL A 137 -8.21 10.34 4.85
CA VAL A 137 -8.59 10.25 3.43
C VAL A 137 -8.06 11.40 2.58
N LYS A 138 -8.01 12.62 3.12
CA LYS A 138 -7.75 13.85 2.33
C LYS A 138 -6.38 14.47 2.59
N TRP A 139 -5.56 13.92 3.48
CA TRP A 139 -4.24 14.50 3.78
C TRP A 139 -3.39 14.59 2.50
N PRO A 140 -2.88 15.77 2.15
CA PRO A 140 -2.17 16.00 0.90
C PRO A 140 -0.70 15.56 1.00
N HIS A 141 -0.45 14.28 1.26
CA HIS A 141 0.92 13.75 1.33
C HIS A 141 1.68 14.02 0.02
N SER A 142 2.85 14.64 0.13
CA SER A 142 3.60 15.19 -1.01
C SER A 142 4.59 14.21 -1.66
N ASP A 143 4.85 13.05 -1.04
CA ASP A 143 5.74 12.01 -1.58
C ASP A 143 5.54 11.77 -3.07
N LYS A 144 6.65 11.82 -3.82
CA LYS A 144 6.73 11.45 -5.23
C LYS A 144 6.81 9.94 -5.31
N VAL A 145 5.74 9.33 -5.80
CA VAL A 145 5.60 7.89 -5.85
C VAL A 145 5.62 7.42 -7.29
N PHE A 146 6.37 6.35 -7.55
CA PHE A 146 6.19 5.58 -8.78
C PHE A 146 5.08 4.54 -8.58
N LEU A 147 4.06 4.62 -9.43
CA LEU A 147 3.00 3.62 -9.52
C LEU A 147 2.79 3.29 -11.00
N ASP A 148 3.06 2.04 -11.38
CA ASP A 148 3.03 1.51 -12.75
C ASP A 148 1.84 1.98 -13.60
N VAL A 149 0.62 1.90 -13.08
CA VAL A 149 -0.61 2.25 -13.81
C VAL A 149 -0.77 3.77 -14.04
N CYS A 150 -0.08 4.60 -13.24
CA CYS A 150 -0.10 6.06 -13.35
C CYS A 150 1.12 6.60 -14.09
N CYS A 151 2.29 5.98 -13.94
CA CYS A 151 3.55 6.52 -14.45
C CYS A 151 3.92 5.94 -15.82
N ILE A 152 3.38 4.79 -16.21
CA ILE A 152 3.58 4.20 -17.55
C ILE A 152 2.32 4.40 -18.38
N HIS A 153 2.47 4.81 -19.65
CA HIS A 153 1.34 5.06 -20.53
C HIS A 153 0.69 3.72 -20.94
N GLN A 154 -0.44 3.36 -20.32
CA GLN A 154 -1.06 2.04 -20.52
C GLN A 154 -1.92 1.91 -21.79
N GLY A 155 -2.10 3.01 -22.55
CA GLY A 155 -2.93 3.07 -23.77
C GLY A 155 -2.15 3.04 -25.09
N ASP A 156 -0.85 3.33 -25.04
CA ASP A 156 0.04 3.39 -26.21
C ASP A 156 1.07 2.27 -26.04
N SER A 157 1.14 1.35 -27.01
CA SER A 157 2.00 0.17 -26.92
C SER A 157 3.48 0.52 -26.94
N HIS A 158 3.88 1.57 -27.67
CA HIS A 158 5.26 2.02 -27.77
C HIS A 158 5.73 2.65 -26.47
N MET A 159 4.98 3.64 -25.96
CA MET A 159 5.32 4.29 -24.69
C MET A 159 5.24 3.32 -23.50
N LYS A 160 4.35 2.32 -23.58
CA LYS A 160 4.31 1.26 -22.58
C LYS A 160 5.59 0.41 -22.61
N ALA A 161 6.06 0.03 -23.80
CA ALA A 161 7.29 -0.73 -23.95
C ALA A 161 8.50 0.06 -23.43
N GLU A 162 8.62 1.34 -23.79
CA GLU A 162 9.67 2.23 -23.30
C GLU A 162 9.68 2.35 -21.76
N GLY A 163 8.49 2.46 -21.15
CA GLY A 163 8.35 2.48 -19.70
C GLY A 163 8.77 1.18 -19.03
N ILE A 164 8.45 0.03 -19.63
CA ILE A 164 8.86 -1.29 -19.12
C ILE A 164 10.38 -1.48 -19.27
N LEU A 165 10.95 -1.10 -20.41
CA LEU A 165 12.39 -1.17 -20.66
C LEU A 165 13.20 -0.28 -19.71
N SER A 166 12.61 0.85 -19.29
CA SER A 166 13.22 1.79 -18.34
C SER A 166 12.97 1.44 -16.87
N MET A 167 12.30 0.32 -16.56
CA MET A 167 11.93 -0.05 -15.19
C MET A 167 13.16 -0.17 -14.27
N GLY A 168 14.25 -0.75 -14.78
CA GLY A 168 15.51 -0.86 -14.05
C GLY A 168 16.09 0.50 -13.64
N GLY A 169 16.12 1.45 -14.57
CA GLY A 169 16.52 2.84 -14.30
C GLY A 169 15.59 3.54 -13.32
N ILE A 170 14.27 3.37 -13.44
CA ILE A 170 13.28 3.94 -12.51
C ILE A 170 13.53 3.43 -11.08
N LEU A 171 13.79 2.13 -10.91
CA LEU A 171 14.12 1.54 -9.61
C LEU A 171 15.41 2.13 -9.05
N ARG A 172 16.46 2.26 -9.86
CA ARG A 172 17.74 2.88 -9.46
C ARG A 172 17.58 4.35 -9.05
N ARG A 173 16.63 5.07 -9.66
CA ARG A 173 16.31 6.49 -9.35
C ARG A 173 15.30 6.65 -8.20
N SER A 174 14.88 5.55 -7.56
CA SER A 174 13.95 5.56 -6.43
C SER A 174 14.72 5.47 -5.10
N ASN A 175 14.39 6.33 -4.14
CA ASN A 175 15.06 6.40 -2.84
C ASN A 175 14.71 5.22 -1.91
N ARG A 176 13.51 4.63 -2.08
CA ARG A 176 13.06 3.46 -1.32
C ARG A 176 12.07 2.62 -2.13
N LEU A 177 12.01 1.33 -1.83
CA LEU A 177 11.04 0.39 -2.39
C LEU A 177 10.04 -0.01 -1.31
N LEU A 178 8.77 0.38 -1.47
CA LEU A 178 7.67 -0.08 -0.64
C LEU A 178 7.03 -1.32 -1.28
N VAL A 179 7.20 -2.47 -0.63
CA VAL A 179 6.59 -3.73 -1.04
C VAL A 179 5.30 -3.93 -0.25
N LEU A 180 4.16 -3.80 -0.92
CA LEU A 180 2.86 -4.16 -0.37
C LEU A 180 2.67 -5.67 -0.50
N TRP A 181 3.14 -6.39 0.51
CA TRP A 181 3.17 -7.85 0.48
C TRP A 181 1.80 -8.45 0.70
N ASP A 182 1.50 -9.43 -0.13
CA ASP A 182 0.39 -10.35 0.04
C ASP A 182 0.82 -11.76 -0.40
N VAL A 183 0.00 -12.78 -0.10
CA VAL A 183 0.31 -14.18 -0.39
C VAL A 183 0.61 -14.47 -1.86
N THR A 184 0.17 -13.61 -2.79
CA THR A 184 0.40 -13.74 -4.24
C THR A 184 1.60 -12.93 -4.74
N TYR A 185 2.22 -12.09 -3.90
CA TYR A 185 3.33 -11.23 -4.30
C TYR A 185 4.52 -12.03 -4.82
N ALA A 186 4.96 -13.05 -4.05
CA ALA A 186 6.05 -13.94 -4.44
C ALA A 186 5.73 -14.79 -5.68
N GLU A 187 4.45 -14.95 -6.05
CA GLU A 187 4.09 -15.68 -7.26
C GLU A 187 4.27 -14.84 -8.53
N ARG A 188 4.46 -13.53 -8.42
CA ARG A 188 4.48 -12.61 -9.56
C ARG A 188 5.91 -12.32 -9.99
N LEU A 189 6.24 -12.74 -11.21
CA LEU A 189 7.58 -12.55 -11.78
C LEU A 189 8.03 -11.08 -11.72
N TRP A 190 7.21 -10.14 -12.21
CA TRP A 190 7.55 -8.71 -12.24
C TRP A 190 7.77 -8.12 -10.83
N CYS A 191 6.98 -8.52 -9.84
CA CYS A 191 7.14 -8.04 -8.46
C CYS A 191 8.47 -8.53 -7.84
N VAL A 192 8.86 -9.76 -8.13
CA VAL A 192 10.16 -10.32 -7.71
C VAL A 192 11.31 -9.64 -8.46
N PHE A 193 11.14 -9.42 -9.77
CA PHE A 193 12.12 -8.70 -10.58
C PHE A 193 12.36 -7.29 -10.03
N GLU A 194 11.30 -6.53 -9.70
CA GLU A 194 11.40 -5.18 -9.12
C GLU A 194 12.21 -5.19 -7.81
N LEU A 195 11.92 -6.15 -6.92
CA LEU A 195 12.65 -6.32 -5.68
C LEU A 195 14.13 -6.63 -5.92
N ALA A 196 14.43 -7.61 -6.79
CA ALA A 196 15.79 -8.03 -7.08
C ALA A 196 16.60 -6.92 -7.78
N ALA A 197 16.00 -6.25 -8.76
CA ALA A 197 16.61 -5.14 -9.49
C ALA A 197 16.91 -3.95 -8.58
N PHE A 198 15.98 -3.59 -7.68
CA PHE A 198 16.21 -2.53 -6.70
C PHE A 198 17.37 -2.85 -5.74
N MET A 199 17.43 -4.09 -5.25
CA MET A 199 18.52 -4.51 -4.36
C MET A 199 19.87 -4.52 -5.07
N ARG A 200 19.91 -4.94 -6.33
CA ARG A 200 21.13 -4.86 -7.15
C ARG A 200 21.54 -3.41 -7.43
N ALA A 201 20.58 -2.51 -7.65
CA ALA A 201 20.82 -1.08 -7.87
C ALA A 201 21.40 -0.39 -6.62
N SER A 202 21.07 -0.91 -5.43
CA SER A 202 21.42 -0.32 -4.13
C SER A 202 22.81 -0.75 -3.67
N SER A 203 23.85 0.01 -4.04
CA SER A 203 25.26 -0.33 -3.74
C SER A 203 25.72 -0.15 -2.28
N GLY A 204 24.82 0.06 -1.31
CA GLY A 204 25.24 0.29 0.09
C GLY A 204 24.13 0.13 1.14
N SER A 205 23.00 0.82 0.98
CA SER A 205 21.84 0.71 1.86
C SER A 205 20.57 0.43 1.06
N CYS A 206 20.13 -0.84 1.08
CA CYS A 206 18.87 -1.24 0.48
C CYS A 206 17.70 -0.73 1.35
N ASN A 207 17.07 0.39 0.98
CA ASN A 207 15.88 0.87 1.66
C ASN A 207 14.62 0.17 1.13
N VAL A 208 14.52 -1.13 1.43
CA VAL A 208 13.34 -1.95 1.12
C VAL A 208 12.44 -2.02 2.35
N VAL A 209 11.20 -1.59 2.19
CA VAL A 209 10.19 -1.58 3.25
C VAL A 209 9.09 -2.55 2.86
N VAL A 210 9.05 -3.71 3.50
CA VAL A 210 7.99 -4.71 3.29
C VAL A 210 6.84 -4.45 4.27
N ARG A 211 5.61 -4.33 3.76
CA ARG A 211 4.40 -4.10 4.57
C ARG A 211 3.28 -5.04 4.13
N PRO A 212 2.82 -5.96 5.00
CA PRO A 212 1.66 -6.77 4.71
C PRO A 212 0.42 -5.90 4.47
N THR A 213 -0.38 -6.22 3.45
CA THR A 213 -1.60 -5.47 3.12
C THR A 213 -2.65 -5.51 4.24
N LEU A 214 -2.55 -6.47 5.18
CA LEU A 214 -3.40 -6.60 6.36
C LEU A 214 -3.13 -5.54 7.46
N LEU A 215 -2.03 -4.79 7.39
CA LEU A 215 -1.73 -3.76 8.39
C LEU A 215 -2.85 -2.71 8.47
N GLY A 216 -3.34 -2.24 7.33
CA GLY A 216 -4.45 -1.27 7.28
C GLY A 216 -5.76 -1.82 7.85
N THR A 217 -6.02 -3.12 7.70
CA THR A 217 -7.20 -3.75 8.32
C THR A 217 -7.07 -3.87 9.84
N CYS A 218 -5.87 -4.13 10.36
CA CYS A 218 -5.62 -4.17 11.80
C CYS A 218 -5.78 -2.77 12.42
N ALA A 219 -5.27 -1.74 11.74
CA ALA A 219 -5.44 -0.36 12.18
C ALA A 219 -6.91 0.08 12.20
N LEU A 220 -7.69 -0.30 11.19
CA LEU A 220 -9.12 0.01 11.15
C LEU A 220 -9.90 -0.78 12.20
N SER A 221 -9.60 -2.06 12.41
CA SER A 221 -10.30 -2.89 13.38
C SER A 221 -10.05 -2.40 14.82
N ILE A 222 -8.81 -2.03 15.17
CA ILE A 222 -8.50 -1.47 16.49
C ILE A 222 -9.13 -0.09 16.69
N PHE A 223 -9.13 0.77 15.65
CA PHE A 223 -9.80 2.07 15.71
C PHE A 223 -11.29 1.92 16.01
N CYS A 224 -11.99 1.05 15.27
CA CYS A 224 -13.41 0.78 15.50
C CYS A 224 -13.66 0.17 16.88
N ALA A 225 -12.83 -0.79 17.31
CA ALA A 225 -12.98 -1.44 18.62
C ALA A 225 -12.82 -0.45 19.77
N VAL A 226 -11.78 0.40 19.73
CA VAL A 226 -11.56 1.46 20.73
C VAL A 226 -12.69 2.48 20.71
N LEU A 227 -13.17 2.90 19.53
CA LEU A 227 -14.29 3.83 19.43
C LEU A 227 -15.56 3.27 20.07
N ILE A 228 -15.92 2.02 19.76
CA ILE A 228 -17.10 1.36 20.35
C ILE A 228 -16.93 1.21 21.86
N MET A 229 -15.74 0.81 22.32
CA MET A 229 -15.41 0.71 23.74
C MET A 229 -15.60 2.04 24.46
N VAL A 230 -15.06 3.14 23.92
CA VAL A 230 -15.20 4.49 24.50
C VAL A 230 -16.66 4.91 24.55
N MET A 231 -17.44 4.65 23.51
CA MET A 231 -18.88 4.96 23.48
C MET A 231 -19.65 4.18 24.54
N ILE A 232 -19.36 2.89 24.72
CA ILE A 232 -19.99 2.07 25.76
C ILE A 232 -19.62 2.60 27.14
N LEU A 233 -18.33 2.82 27.41
CA LEU A 233 -17.88 3.37 28.70
C LEU A 233 -18.54 4.71 29.00
N ALA A 234 -18.68 5.61 28.00
CA ALA A 234 -19.35 6.89 28.17
C ALA A 234 -20.85 6.73 28.53
N VAL A 235 -21.58 5.86 27.83
CA VAL A 235 -22.98 5.56 28.13
C VAL A 235 -23.12 4.99 29.54
N MET A 236 -22.22 4.10 29.92
CA MET A 236 -22.31 3.46 31.22
C MET A 236 -21.99 4.39 32.39
N ILE A 237 -20.93 5.22 32.27
CA ILE A 237 -20.65 6.29 33.24
C ILE A 237 -21.87 7.19 33.38
N SER A 238 -22.57 7.46 32.27
CA SER A 238 -23.73 8.36 32.31
C SER A 238 -24.95 7.82 33.07
N HIS A 239 -25.04 6.50 33.22
CA HIS A 239 -26.15 5.87 33.94
C HIS A 239 -25.81 5.60 35.42
N ASN A 240 -24.64 6.07 35.89
CA ASN A 240 -24.16 5.98 37.27
C ASN A 240 -24.33 4.58 37.89
N ARG A 241 -24.13 3.53 37.07
CA ARG A 241 -24.28 2.14 37.51
C ARG A 241 -22.98 1.63 38.10
N GLU A 242 -22.97 1.43 39.41
CA GLU A 242 -21.87 0.83 40.15
C GLU A 242 -22.31 -0.54 40.71
N GLY A 243 -21.46 -1.56 40.63
CA GLY A 243 -21.72 -2.89 41.22
C GLY A 243 -21.03 -4.06 40.49
N PRO A 244 -20.87 -5.23 41.13
CA PRO A 244 -20.20 -6.40 40.52
C PRO A 244 -20.95 -6.97 39.30
N GLU A 245 -22.28 -6.79 39.24
CA GLU A 245 -23.10 -7.19 38.08
C GLU A 245 -22.67 -6.49 36.78
N TYR A 246 -22.12 -5.27 36.89
CA TYR A 246 -21.62 -4.48 35.78
C TYR A 246 -20.37 -5.11 35.14
N LEU A 247 -19.44 -5.60 35.96
CA LEU A 247 -18.23 -6.29 35.50
C LEU A 247 -18.60 -7.60 34.78
N ALA A 248 -19.64 -8.30 35.25
CA ALA A 248 -20.13 -9.52 34.63
C ALA A 248 -20.72 -9.30 33.22
N VAL A 249 -21.27 -8.12 32.93
CA VAL A 249 -21.79 -7.76 31.59
C VAL A 249 -20.71 -7.16 30.69
N ILE A 250 -19.85 -6.31 31.24
CA ILE A 250 -18.84 -5.58 30.45
C ILE A 250 -17.67 -6.44 30.04
N GLY A 251 -17.21 -7.35 30.89
CA GLY A 251 -16.13 -8.28 30.53
C GLY A 251 -16.42 -8.99 29.20
N PRO A 252 -17.55 -9.72 29.08
CA PRO A 252 -17.95 -10.38 27.84
C PRO A 252 -18.14 -9.43 26.65
N LEU A 253 -18.73 -8.25 26.87
CA LEU A 253 -18.96 -7.27 25.81
C LEU A 253 -17.64 -6.69 25.26
N LEU A 254 -16.68 -6.37 26.13
CA LEU A 254 -15.34 -5.93 25.72
C LEU A 254 -14.60 -7.02 24.95
N LEU A 255 -14.71 -8.28 25.40
CA LEU A 255 -14.15 -9.41 24.68
C LEU A 255 -14.77 -9.55 23.29
N LEU A 256 -16.09 -9.41 23.16
CA LEU A 256 -16.79 -9.45 21.88
C LEU A 256 -16.30 -8.35 20.92
N ILE A 257 -16.06 -7.14 21.42
CA ILE A 257 -15.61 -5.99 20.63
C ILE A 257 -14.14 -6.11 20.22
N LEU A 258 -13.29 -6.61 21.12
CA LEU A 258 -11.87 -6.79 20.87
C LEU A 258 -11.58 -8.05 20.05
N PHE A 259 -12.48 -9.03 20.01
CA PHE A 259 -12.29 -10.29 19.31
C PHE A 259 -12.02 -10.10 17.80
N PRO A 260 -12.79 -9.29 17.02
CA PRO A 260 -12.48 -9.02 15.63
C PRO A 260 -11.10 -8.38 15.44
N ALA A 261 -10.71 -7.45 16.32
CA ALA A 261 -9.38 -6.84 16.26
C ALA A 261 -8.30 -7.92 16.49
N ALA A 262 -8.41 -8.71 17.54
CA ALA A 262 -7.51 -9.82 17.83
C ALA A 262 -7.44 -10.83 16.67
N ALA A 263 -8.58 -11.18 16.05
CA ALA A 263 -8.63 -12.06 14.89
C ALA A 263 -7.90 -11.47 13.68
N THR A 264 -8.05 -10.16 13.41
CA THR A 264 -7.29 -9.50 12.33
C THR A 264 -5.80 -9.45 12.59
N PHE A 265 -5.38 -9.21 13.84
CA PHE A 265 -3.96 -9.24 14.22
C PHE A 265 -3.38 -10.65 14.11
N ARG A 266 -4.13 -11.68 14.51
CA ARG A 266 -3.72 -13.08 14.30
C ARG A 266 -3.51 -13.37 12.82
N ALA A 267 -4.44 -12.96 11.96
CA ALA A 267 -4.29 -13.12 10.51
C ALA A 267 -3.10 -12.32 9.95
N TYR A 268 -2.80 -11.15 10.50
CA TYR A 268 -1.61 -10.38 10.15
C TYR A 268 -0.32 -11.13 10.52
N PHE A 269 -0.21 -11.65 11.74
CA PHE A 269 0.98 -12.41 12.15
C PHE A 269 1.15 -13.70 11.33
N GLN A 270 0.06 -14.43 11.06
CA GLN A 270 0.09 -15.56 10.13
C GLN A 270 0.58 -15.16 8.74
N SER A 271 0.15 -14.00 8.22
CA SER A 271 0.64 -13.50 6.94
C SER A 271 2.12 -13.13 6.96
N VAL A 272 2.67 -12.71 8.11
CA VAL A 272 4.11 -12.44 8.28
C VAL A 272 4.89 -13.75 8.33
N GLU A 273 4.38 -14.77 9.02
CA GLU A 273 4.98 -16.11 9.03
C GLU A 273 4.98 -16.73 7.63
N THR A 274 3.84 -16.69 6.93
CA THR A 274 3.74 -17.15 5.53
C THR A 274 4.69 -16.39 4.61
N LEU A 275 4.85 -15.07 4.79
CA LEU A 275 5.84 -14.28 4.06
C LEU A 275 7.27 -14.83 4.29
N SER A 276 7.64 -15.08 5.55
CA SER A 276 8.95 -15.65 5.89
C SER A 276 9.16 -17.04 5.27
N GLU A 277 8.16 -17.91 5.31
CA GLU A 277 8.22 -19.24 4.68
C GLU A 277 8.33 -19.15 3.16
N GLN A 278 7.51 -18.30 2.53
CA GLN A 278 7.55 -18.05 1.09
C GLN A 278 8.91 -17.51 0.64
N LEU A 279 9.56 -16.66 1.45
CA LEU A 279 10.92 -16.19 1.16
C LEU A 279 11.95 -17.31 1.26
N LYS A 280 11.86 -18.20 2.27
CA LYS A 280 12.78 -19.34 2.43
C LYS A 280 12.69 -20.36 1.30
N GLU A 281 11.48 -20.65 0.84
CA GLU A 281 11.23 -21.63 -0.23
C GLU A 281 11.20 -21.01 -1.63
N PHE A 282 11.47 -19.71 -1.73
CA PHE A 282 11.33 -18.96 -2.96
C PHE A 282 12.21 -19.55 -4.08
N ARG A 283 11.62 -19.75 -5.26
CA ARG A 283 12.34 -20.11 -6.49
C ARG A 283 11.81 -19.29 -7.65
N VAL A 284 12.71 -18.61 -8.37
CA VAL A 284 12.36 -17.79 -9.55
C VAL A 284 11.55 -18.60 -10.57
N ASN A 285 11.91 -19.86 -10.79
CA ASN A 285 11.24 -20.75 -11.76
C ASN A 285 9.78 -21.09 -11.41
N LYS A 286 9.35 -20.86 -10.16
CA LYS A 286 7.95 -21.07 -9.71
C LYS A 286 7.09 -19.81 -9.90
N THR A 287 7.66 -18.69 -10.33
CA THR A 287 6.90 -17.46 -10.56
C THR A 287 6.04 -17.56 -11.81
N LYS A 288 4.87 -16.91 -11.77
CA LYS A 288 3.88 -16.86 -12.83
C LYS A 288 3.99 -15.55 -13.59
N CYS A 289 3.95 -15.66 -14.91
CA CYS A 289 3.89 -14.52 -15.83
C CYS A 289 2.45 -14.27 -16.26
N HIS A 290 2.09 -13.01 -16.51
CA HIS A 290 0.74 -12.72 -17.01
C HIS A 290 0.54 -13.31 -18.40
N CYS A 291 1.51 -13.18 -19.30
CA CYS A 291 1.46 -13.73 -20.65
C CYS A 291 1.15 -15.25 -20.66
N CYS A 292 1.76 -16.03 -19.77
CA CYS A 292 1.52 -17.47 -19.68
C CYS A 292 0.10 -17.79 -19.18
N SER A 293 -0.44 -16.99 -18.26
CA SER A 293 -1.81 -17.20 -17.74
C SER A 293 -2.92 -16.94 -18.75
N VAL A 294 -2.62 -16.20 -19.83
CA VAL A 294 -3.54 -15.88 -20.93
C VAL A 294 -3.17 -16.62 -22.22
N ASN A 295 -2.37 -17.68 -22.13
CA ASN A 295 -1.90 -18.48 -23.27
C ASN A 295 -1.24 -17.64 -24.38
N HIS A 296 -0.52 -16.58 -24.01
CA HIS A 296 0.12 -15.66 -24.94
C HIS A 296 -0.84 -14.96 -25.91
N VAL A 297 -2.09 -14.75 -25.49
CA VAL A 297 -3.08 -13.98 -26.27
C VAL A 297 -3.52 -12.76 -25.47
N ASP A 298 -3.50 -11.59 -26.12
CA ASP A 298 -3.99 -10.35 -25.53
C ASP A 298 -5.53 -10.31 -25.47
N LYS A 299 -6.10 -9.25 -24.86
CA LYS A 299 -7.57 -9.11 -24.75
C LYS A 299 -8.28 -8.89 -26.09
N SER A 300 -7.53 -8.55 -27.13
CA SER A 300 -8.00 -8.28 -28.49
C SER A 300 -7.84 -9.51 -29.41
N GLY A 301 -7.28 -10.61 -28.89
CA GLY A 301 -7.05 -11.84 -29.65
C GLY A 301 -5.69 -11.91 -30.35
N ASN A 302 -4.81 -10.93 -30.19
CA ASN A 302 -3.49 -10.92 -30.81
C ASN A 302 -2.48 -11.73 -29.99
N ALA A 303 -1.51 -12.35 -30.67
CA ALA A 303 -0.40 -13.03 -30.01
C ALA A 303 0.50 -12.02 -29.28
N ILE A 304 0.84 -12.33 -28.03
CA ILE A 304 1.83 -11.57 -27.26
C ILE A 304 3.21 -11.96 -27.80
N PRO A 305 3.98 -11.01 -28.36
CA PRO A 305 5.18 -11.32 -29.14
C PRO A 305 6.34 -11.89 -28.30
N PHE A 306 6.36 -11.63 -26.98
CA PHE A 306 7.43 -12.06 -26.08
C PHE A 306 6.85 -12.68 -24.81
N CYS A 307 7.50 -13.72 -24.31
CA CYS A 307 7.21 -14.26 -22.98
C CYS A 307 8.03 -13.52 -21.93
N ASP A 308 7.35 -12.96 -20.92
CA ASP A 308 8.00 -12.30 -19.79
C ASP A 308 8.97 -13.26 -19.07
N SER A 309 8.65 -14.56 -18.96
CA SER A 309 9.52 -15.54 -18.26
C SER A 309 10.88 -15.71 -18.94
N THR A 310 10.92 -15.64 -20.27
CA THR A 310 12.15 -15.80 -21.04
C THR A 310 13.01 -14.55 -20.90
N LEU A 311 12.38 -13.38 -20.97
CA LEU A 311 13.01 -12.07 -20.84
C LEU A 311 13.64 -11.88 -19.45
N THR A 312 12.86 -12.09 -18.39
CA THR A 312 13.37 -12.02 -17.02
C THR A 312 14.25 -13.21 -16.67
N GLY A 313 14.02 -14.39 -17.25
CA GLY A 313 14.84 -15.57 -17.02
C GLY A 313 16.28 -15.36 -17.50
N GLN A 314 16.45 -14.71 -18.66
CA GLN A 314 17.77 -14.31 -19.16
C GLN A 314 18.37 -13.16 -18.33
N ALA A 315 17.57 -12.13 -17.99
CA ALA A 315 18.02 -11.01 -17.17
C ALA A 315 18.40 -11.44 -15.74
N CYS A 316 17.65 -12.37 -15.16
CA CYS A 316 17.87 -12.92 -13.82
C CYS A 316 18.80 -14.14 -13.78
N GLY A 317 19.03 -14.83 -14.91
CA GLY A 317 20.02 -15.91 -15.04
C GLY A 317 21.43 -15.40 -14.77
N CYS A 318 21.72 -14.14 -15.09
CA CYS A 318 22.91 -13.41 -14.65
C CYS A 318 22.85 -12.89 -13.19
N GLN A 319 21.72 -13.05 -12.48
CA GLN A 319 21.43 -12.48 -11.15
C GLN A 319 21.14 -13.53 -10.05
N GLY A 320 21.23 -14.83 -10.35
CA GLY A 320 20.82 -15.93 -9.45
C GLY A 320 21.47 -15.94 -8.06
N SER A 321 22.60 -15.26 -7.87
CA SER A 321 23.30 -15.13 -6.59
C SER A 321 22.74 -14.05 -5.66
N VAL A 322 21.95 -13.09 -6.16
CA VAL A 322 21.48 -11.93 -5.38
C VAL A 322 20.27 -12.28 -4.52
N LEU A 323 19.40 -13.17 -5.01
CA LEU A 323 18.17 -13.52 -4.30
C LEU A 323 18.42 -14.36 -3.03
N HIS A 324 19.53 -15.09 -2.97
CA HIS A 324 19.95 -15.83 -1.79
C HIS A 324 20.29 -14.89 -0.61
N ARG A 325 20.63 -13.61 -0.87
CA ARG A 325 20.87 -12.60 0.18
C ARG A 325 19.58 -12.00 0.75
N VAL A 326 18.44 -12.16 0.09
CA VAL A 326 17.11 -11.78 0.63
C VAL A 326 16.70 -12.69 1.78
N ILE A 327 17.18 -13.94 1.77
CA ILE A 327 16.78 -14.98 2.73
C ILE A 327 17.55 -14.86 4.07
N PHE A 328 18.66 -14.11 4.09
CA PHE A 328 19.56 -14.00 5.26
C PHE A 328 19.73 -12.57 5.80
N LEU A 329 18.80 -11.65 5.48
CA LEU A 329 18.64 -10.36 6.16
C LEU A 329 17.28 -10.30 6.86
#